data_AF-A0A4Y8CHB7-F1
#
_entry.id   AF-A0A4Y8CHB7-F1
#
_cell.length_a   1.000
_cell.length_b   1.000
_cell.length_c   1.000
_cell.angle_alpha   90.00
_cell.angle_beta   90.00
_cell.angle_gamma   90.00
#
_symmetry.space_group_name_H-M   'P 1'
#
loop_
_entity.id
_entity.type
_entity.pdbx_description
1 polymer ?
#
loop_
_entity_poly.entity_id
_entity_poly.type
_entity_poly.pdbx_seq_one_letter_code
_entity_poly.pdbx_strand_id
1 'polypeptide(L)'
;MGFAAFILDLFFLSETYPPVILIEKAAELRRRTKNWGIHAKQEEIEIDFRELVTKNFSRPLRLLASEPIVLLLSIYMAFIYGLLYLFLTAYPIVFQQIHGFTGGVGGLPYFGMVIGMLIAGFYVVLTQPSYNRKLAANNGIPVPEWRLPPVIAGGVSFAAGLFWFGWSGYKADIHWIVPTLSGLLTGFGLLAIFLQSLNYLVDAYLMFAASAIAANTLLRSLAGAGFPLFSQYMFKAMGVNWAGTLLGCVALVLVPIPVCFYMYGEKLRAKSKFAPSFPVQQAPKDEEEGGSASMNGNGEIDRDVNGREKKEDVMV
;
A
#
# COMPACT_ATOMS: atom_id res chain seq x y z
N MET A 1 -4.09 18.97 11.29
CA MET A 1 -3.15 18.24 10.39
C MET A 1 -3.63 18.25 8.94
N GLY A 2 -4.76 17.61 8.59
CA GLY A 2 -5.19 17.50 7.17
C GLY A 2 -5.47 18.84 6.45
N PHE A 3 -6.13 19.79 7.10
CA PHE A 3 -6.41 21.11 6.50
C PHE A 3 -5.15 21.94 6.24
N ALA A 4 -4.17 21.87 7.14
CA ALA A 4 -2.90 22.56 6.98
C ALA A 4 -2.07 21.95 5.84
N ALA A 5 -2.04 20.63 5.74
CA ALA A 5 -1.41 19.93 4.61
C ALA A 5 -2.07 20.31 3.29
N PHE A 6 -3.41 20.30 3.22
CA PHE A 6 -4.14 20.70 2.02
C PHE A 6 -3.83 22.15 1.58
N ILE A 7 -3.78 23.09 2.52
CA ILE A 7 -3.44 24.50 2.20
C ILE A 7 -2.00 24.59 1.67
N LEU A 8 -1.05 23.90 2.30
CA LEU A 8 0.35 23.89 1.84
C LEU A 8 0.48 23.25 0.46
N ASP A 9 -0.19 22.13 0.22
CA ASP A 9 -0.17 21.46 -1.09
C ASP A 9 -0.75 22.37 -2.17
N LEU A 10 -1.83 23.11 -1.88
CA LEU A 10 -2.48 24.00 -2.85
C LEU A 10 -1.60 25.17 -3.30
N PHE A 11 -0.74 25.70 -2.41
CA PHE A 11 0.13 26.84 -2.73
C PHE A 11 1.54 26.45 -3.17
N PHE A 12 2.08 25.33 -2.69
CA PHE A 12 3.50 24.96 -2.91
C PHE A 12 3.69 23.78 -3.85
N LEU A 13 2.68 22.92 -4.04
CA LEU A 13 2.81 21.75 -4.90
C LEU A 13 2.42 22.12 -6.33
N SER A 14 3.38 22.01 -7.25
CA SER A 14 3.09 22.13 -8.69
C SER A 14 2.31 20.91 -9.17
N GLU A 15 1.35 21.13 -10.07
CA GLU A 15 0.57 20.07 -10.68
C GLU A 15 1.49 19.02 -11.32
N THR A 16 1.41 17.78 -10.84
CA THR A 16 2.30 16.68 -11.25
C THR A 16 1.54 15.65 -12.09
N TYR A 17 0.21 15.77 -12.21
CA TYR A 17 -0.61 14.80 -12.94
C TYR A 17 -0.41 14.97 -14.46
N PRO A 18 0.20 13.98 -15.14
CA PRO A 18 0.59 14.12 -16.55
C PRO A 18 -0.56 14.52 -17.49
N PRO A 19 -1.80 14.01 -17.31
CA PRO A 19 -2.92 14.44 -18.13
C PRO A 19 -3.26 15.93 -18.05
N VAL A 20 -3.18 16.55 -16.87
CA VAL A 20 -3.49 17.99 -16.71
C VAL A 20 -2.38 18.84 -17.33
N ILE A 21 -1.12 18.42 -17.15
CA ILE A 21 0.03 19.06 -17.81
C ILE A 21 -0.11 18.98 -19.34
N LEU A 22 -0.59 17.85 -19.87
CA LEU A 22 -0.84 17.68 -21.31
C LEU A 22 -1.97 18.56 -21.82
N ILE A 23 -3.03 18.78 -21.02
CA ILE A 23 -4.11 19.72 -21.35
C ILE A 23 -3.56 21.15 -21.43
N GLU A 24 -2.77 21.57 -20.44
CA GLU A 24 -2.19 22.91 -20.40
C GLU A 24 -1.22 23.16 -21.57
N LYS A 25 -0.36 22.17 -21.87
CA LYS A 25 0.54 22.22 -23.03
C LYS A 25 -0.23 22.22 -24.35
N ALA A 26 -1.28 21.41 -24.48
CA ALA A 26 -2.12 21.40 -25.68
C ALA A 26 -2.82 22.76 -25.88
N ALA A 27 -3.30 23.39 -24.80
CA ALA A 27 -3.88 24.73 -24.84
C ALA A 27 -2.85 25.81 -25.23
N GLU A 28 -1.61 25.72 -24.74
CA GLU A 28 -0.53 26.62 -25.15
C GLU A 28 -0.17 26.45 -26.62
N LEU A 29 -0.07 25.20 -27.09
CA LEU A 29 0.18 24.85 -28.49
C LEU A 29 -0.91 25.36 -29.42
N ARG A 30 -2.20 25.26 -29.05
CA ARG A 30 -3.32 25.87 -29.82
C ARG A 30 -3.13 27.36 -30.00
N ARG A 31 -2.77 28.07 -28.92
CA ARG A 31 -2.60 29.54 -28.95
C ARG A 31 -1.45 29.95 -29.85
N ARG A 32 -0.32 29.22 -29.82
CA ARG A 32 0.87 29.52 -30.62
C ARG A 32 0.71 29.15 -32.10
N THR A 33 0.14 27.99 -32.40
CA THR A 33 0.01 27.48 -33.78
C THR A 33 -1.27 27.92 -34.49
N LYS A 34 -2.23 28.50 -33.76
CA LYS A 34 -3.61 28.79 -34.22
C LYS A 34 -4.34 27.57 -34.79
N ASN A 35 -3.85 26.36 -34.50
CA ASN A 35 -4.47 25.11 -34.91
C ASN A 35 -5.36 24.59 -33.78
N TRP A 36 -6.66 24.73 -33.97
CA TRP A 36 -7.68 24.31 -33.00
C TRP A 36 -7.93 22.80 -32.99
N GLY A 37 -7.30 22.02 -33.87
CA GLY A 37 -7.43 20.56 -33.90
C GLY A 37 -6.62 19.82 -32.83
N ILE A 38 -5.69 20.49 -32.14
CA ILE A 38 -4.80 19.87 -31.15
C ILE A 38 -5.55 19.68 -29.83
N HIS A 39 -6.07 18.49 -29.55
CA HIS A 39 -6.76 18.17 -28.30
C HIS A 39 -5.95 17.18 -27.47
N ALA A 40 -5.95 17.37 -26.15
CA ALA A 40 -5.45 16.37 -25.22
C ALA A 40 -6.52 15.29 -25.05
N LYS A 41 -6.11 14.02 -24.95
CA LYS A 41 -7.01 12.86 -24.82
C LYS A 41 -7.99 12.96 -23.63
N GLN A 42 -7.67 13.76 -22.62
CA GLN A 42 -8.53 14.00 -21.46
C GLN A 42 -9.54 15.14 -21.65
N GLU A 43 -9.39 16.03 -22.64
CA GLU A 43 -10.40 17.06 -22.96
C GLU A 43 -11.60 16.49 -23.71
N GLU A 44 -11.43 15.34 -24.37
CA GLU A 44 -12.51 14.63 -25.07
C GLU A 44 -13.42 13.84 -24.13
N ILE A 45 -13.09 13.78 -22.83
CA ILE A 45 -13.85 13.03 -21.83
C ILE A 45 -14.85 13.99 -21.17
N GLU A 46 -16.11 13.95 -21.60
CA GLU A 46 -17.20 14.60 -20.86
C GLU A 46 -17.35 13.95 -19.49
N ILE A 47 -17.24 14.75 -18.44
CA ILE A 47 -17.30 14.28 -17.07
C ILE A 47 -18.72 14.45 -16.55
N ASP A 48 -19.54 13.39 -16.58
CA ASP A 48 -20.82 13.37 -15.87
C ASP A 48 -20.55 13.21 -14.36
N PHE A 49 -21.06 14.13 -13.54
CA PHE A 49 -20.96 14.08 -12.07
C PHE A 49 -21.54 12.78 -11.50
N ARG A 50 -22.63 12.26 -12.10
CA ARG A 50 -23.22 11.00 -11.67
C ARG A 50 -22.32 9.82 -12.02
N GLU A 51 -21.71 9.82 -13.19
CA GLU A 51 -20.70 8.83 -13.56
C GLU A 51 -19.48 8.92 -12.65
N LEU A 52 -18.98 10.12 -12.34
CA LEU A 52 -17.88 10.35 -11.40
C LEU A 52 -18.14 9.71 -10.04
N VAL A 53 -19.28 10.00 -9.41
CA VAL A 53 -19.63 9.45 -8.09
C VAL A 53 -19.75 7.93 -8.17
N THR A 54 -20.45 7.43 -9.19
CA THR A 54 -20.65 5.99 -9.37
C THR A 54 -19.31 5.28 -9.59
N LYS A 55 -18.41 5.84 -10.40
CA LYS A 55 -17.10 5.26 -10.73
C LYS A 55 -16.13 5.37 -9.55
N ASN A 56 -16.15 6.46 -8.80
CA ASN A 56 -15.28 6.64 -7.62
C ASN A 56 -15.68 5.78 -6.42
N PHE A 57 -16.97 5.47 -6.22
CA PHE A 57 -17.40 4.57 -5.14
C PHE A 57 -17.46 3.10 -5.58
N SER A 58 -17.92 2.82 -6.80
CA SER A 58 -18.06 1.43 -7.27
C SER A 58 -16.70 0.79 -7.56
N ARG A 59 -15.70 1.55 -8.03
CA ARG A 59 -14.39 0.99 -8.39
C ARG A 59 -13.60 0.49 -7.18
N PRO A 60 -13.49 1.23 -6.05
CA PRO A 60 -12.90 0.70 -4.82
C PRO A 60 -13.61 -0.54 -4.29
N LEU A 61 -14.95 -0.53 -4.22
CA LEU A 61 -15.72 -1.68 -3.71
C LEU A 61 -15.60 -2.90 -4.63
N ARG A 62 -15.65 -2.70 -5.95
CA ARG A 62 -15.43 -3.77 -6.92
C ARG A 62 -14.02 -4.33 -6.82
N LEU A 63 -13.02 -3.46 -6.67
CA LEU A 63 -11.63 -3.88 -6.53
C LEU A 63 -11.44 -4.66 -5.23
N LEU A 64 -12.05 -4.22 -4.13
CA LEU A 64 -12.07 -4.96 -2.86
C LEU A 64 -12.70 -6.35 -3.01
N ALA A 65 -13.83 -6.48 -3.73
CA ALA A 65 -14.53 -7.76 -3.89
C ALA A 65 -13.92 -8.68 -4.95
N SER A 66 -13.31 -8.12 -5.99
CA SER A 66 -12.81 -8.89 -7.15
C SER A 66 -11.35 -9.29 -7.01
N GLU A 67 -10.55 -8.52 -6.25
CA GLU A 67 -9.12 -8.75 -6.10
C GLU A 67 -8.80 -9.32 -4.72
N PRO A 68 -8.50 -10.63 -4.63
CA PRO A 68 -8.29 -11.30 -3.34
C PRO A 68 -7.07 -10.77 -2.58
N ILE A 69 -6.06 -10.26 -3.30
CA ILE A 69 -4.87 -9.65 -2.69
C ILE A 69 -5.27 -8.39 -1.91
N VAL A 70 -6.04 -7.49 -2.54
CA VAL A 70 -6.50 -6.25 -1.90
C VAL A 70 -7.44 -6.55 -0.74
N LEU A 71 -8.35 -7.52 -0.91
CA LEU A 71 -9.26 -7.94 0.15
C LEU A 71 -8.51 -8.42 1.39
N LEU A 72 -7.62 -9.40 1.25
CA LEU A 72 -6.91 -10.00 2.38
C LEU A 72 -5.98 -9.00 3.06
N LEU A 73 -5.27 -8.18 2.29
CA LEU A 73 -4.38 -7.16 2.84
C LEU A 73 -5.17 -6.04 3.53
N SER A 74 -6.32 -5.62 2.96
CA SER A 74 -7.20 -4.63 3.58
C SER A 74 -7.84 -5.16 4.85
N ILE A 75 -8.25 -6.44 4.89
CA ILE A 75 -8.76 -7.08 6.13
C ILE A 75 -7.68 -7.06 7.21
N TYR A 76 -6.45 -7.42 6.86
CA TYR A 76 -5.34 -7.43 7.81
C TYR A 76 -5.04 -6.02 8.34
N MET A 77 -4.95 -5.02 7.46
CA MET A 77 -4.75 -3.62 7.85
C MET A 77 -5.92 -3.08 8.66
N ALA A 78 -7.16 -3.41 8.30
CA ALA A 78 -8.36 -3.02 9.02
C ALA A 78 -8.39 -3.63 10.42
N PHE A 79 -8.04 -4.90 10.57
CA PHE A 79 -7.95 -5.56 11.87
C PHE A 79 -6.92 -4.89 12.80
N ILE A 80 -5.71 -4.63 12.31
CA ILE A 80 -4.66 -3.98 13.09
C ILE A 80 -5.03 -2.55 13.46
N TYR A 81 -5.69 -1.83 12.55
CA TYR A 81 -6.20 -0.50 12.85
C TYR A 81 -7.36 -0.55 13.85
N GLY A 82 -8.26 -1.51 13.74
CA GLY A 82 -9.29 -1.75 14.76
C GLY A 82 -8.66 -1.99 16.13
N LEU A 83 -7.57 -2.76 16.19
CA LEU A 83 -6.81 -2.97 17.41
C LEU A 83 -6.13 -1.71 17.96
N LEU A 84 -5.64 -0.81 17.10
CA LEU A 84 -5.16 0.51 17.53
C LEU A 84 -6.22 1.24 18.37
N TYR A 85 -7.46 1.26 17.87
CA TYR A 85 -8.59 1.90 18.54
C TYR A 85 -9.04 1.12 19.78
N LEU A 86 -8.95 -0.21 19.73
CA LEU A 86 -9.22 -1.06 20.89
C LEU A 86 -8.22 -0.79 22.01
N PHE A 87 -6.94 -0.56 21.71
CA PHE A 87 -5.93 -0.16 22.68
C PHE A 87 -6.25 1.17 23.35
N LEU A 88 -6.93 2.08 22.65
CA LEU A 88 -7.43 3.33 23.26
C LEU A 88 -8.40 3.08 24.43
N THR A 89 -9.06 1.92 24.44
CA THR A 89 -9.94 1.47 25.53
C THR A 89 -9.22 0.54 26.50
N ALA A 90 -8.37 -0.36 26.00
CA ALA A 90 -7.71 -1.38 26.80
C ALA A 90 -6.71 -0.80 27.80
N TYR A 91 -5.93 0.22 27.38
CA TYR A 91 -4.94 0.86 28.25
C TYR A 91 -5.59 1.52 29.48
N PRO A 92 -6.66 2.33 29.35
CA PRO A 92 -7.40 2.82 30.51
C PRO A 92 -7.92 1.71 31.42
N ILE A 93 -8.42 0.60 30.87
CA ILE A 93 -8.88 -0.54 31.68
C ILE A 93 -7.73 -1.12 32.50
N VAL A 94 -6.57 -1.38 31.89
CA VAL A 94 -5.42 -1.96 32.60
C VAL A 94 -4.80 -0.99 33.61
N PHE A 95 -4.49 0.24 33.18
CA PHE A 95 -3.71 1.16 34.02
C PHE A 95 -4.56 1.96 34.99
N GLN A 96 -5.80 2.32 34.64
CA GLN A 96 -6.66 3.11 35.54
C GLN A 96 -7.56 2.21 36.40
N GLN A 97 -8.15 1.15 35.84
CA GLN A 97 -9.08 0.30 36.61
C GLN A 97 -8.36 -0.78 37.44
N ILE A 98 -7.32 -1.42 36.89
CA ILE A 98 -6.61 -2.51 37.60
C ILE A 98 -5.47 -1.95 38.47
N HIS A 99 -4.62 -1.07 37.93
CA HIS A 99 -3.52 -0.46 38.70
C HIS A 99 -3.91 0.80 39.50
N GLY A 100 -5.11 1.35 39.31
CA GLY A 100 -5.60 2.50 40.07
C GLY A 100 -4.93 3.84 39.73
N PHE A 101 -4.29 3.98 38.55
CA PHE A 101 -3.64 5.23 38.17
C PHE A 101 -4.65 6.34 37.87
N THR A 102 -4.28 7.58 38.18
CA THR A 102 -5.05 8.76 37.80
C THR A 102 -5.07 8.93 36.28
N GLY A 103 -6.12 9.58 35.74
CA GLY A 103 -6.33 9.68 34.29
C GLY A 103 -5.13 10.21 33.50
N GLY A 104 -4.40 11.19 34.04
CA GLY A 104 -3.19 11.74 33.40
C GLY A 104 -2.03 10.75 33.36
N VAL A 105 -1.77 10.03 34.46
CA VAL A 105 -0.69 9.04 34.56
C VAL A 105 -1.03 7.77 33.77
N GLY A 106 -2.30 7.38 33.73
CA GLY A 106 -2.77 6.22 32.96
C GLY A 106 -2.61 6.37 31.43
N GLY A 107 -2.32 7.58 30.94
CA GLY A 107 -1.97 7.82 29.53
C GLY A 107 -0.48 7.63 29.20
N LEU A 108 0.42 7.65 30.18
CA LEU A 108 1.87 7.51 29.95
C LEU A 108 2.25 6.20 29.25
N PRO A 109 1.61 5.06 29.52
CA PRO A 109 1.97 3.81 28.85
C PRO A 109 1.79 3.82 27.32
N TYR A 110 0.99 4.73 26.75
CA TYR A 110 0.92 4.91 25.29
C TYR A 110 2.26 5.32 24.68
N PHE A 111 3.14 5.99 25.43
CA PHE A 111 4.49 6.29 24.95
C PHE A 111 5.29 5.01 24.67
N GLY A 112 5.05 3.91 25.38
CA GLY A 112 5.64 2.61 25.05
C GLY A 112 5.27 2.18 23.63
N MET A 113 4.01 2.40 23.22
CA MET A 113 3.55 2.12 21.87
C MET A 113 4.19 3.06 20.84
N VAL A 114 4.27 4.36 21.14
CA VAL A 114 4.90 5.36 20.27
C VAL A 114 6.38 5.04 20.04
N ILE A 115 7.12 4.66 21.09
CA ILE A 115 8.52 4.25 20.97
C ILE A 115 8.65 3.01 20.07
N GLY A 116 7.75 2.03 20.21
CA GLY A 116 7.68 0.88 19.29
C GLY A 116 7.50 1.31 17.83
N MET A 117 6.62 2.27 17.57
CA MET A 117 6.43 2.84 16.23
C MET A 117 7.70 3.55 15.72
N LEU A 118 8.39 4.32 16.57
CA LEU A 118 9.66 4.96 16.18
C LEU A 118 10.73 3.94 15.81
N ILE A 119 10.84 2.84 16.55
CA ILE A 119 11.75 1.73 16.24
C ILE A 119 11.41 1.12 14.88
N ALA A 120 10.12 0.91 14.57
CA ALA A 120 9.69 0.44 13.25
C ALA A 120 10.04 1.44 12.14
N GLY A 121 9.85 2.74 12.37
CA GLY A 121 10.24 3.78 11.43
C GLY A 121 11.74 3.75 11.13
N PHE A 122 12.56 3.65 12.19
CA PHE A 122 14.01 3.55 12.04
C PHE A 122 14.43 2.27 11.30
N TYR A 123 13.82 1.13 11.62
CA TYR A 123 14.05 -0.12 10.90
C TYR A 123 13.73 0.00 9.40
N VAL A 124 12.60 0.63 9.05
CA VAL A 124 12.23 0.86 7.65
C VAL A 124 13.27 1.73 6.94
N VAL A 125 13.70 2.83 7.55
CA VAL A 125 14.74 3.71 6.98
C VAL A 125 16.05 2.96 6.74
N LEU A 126 16.48 2.09 7.67
CA LEU A 126 17.68 1.28 7.51
C LEU A 126 17.56 0.24 6.38
N THR A 127 16.35 -0.28 6.12
CA THR A 127 16.12 -1.24 5.03
C THR A 127 15.95 -0.58 3.66
N GLN A 128 15.68 0.73 3.61
CA GLN A 128 15.44 1.49 2.37
C GLN A 128 16.61 1.46 1.36
N PRO A 129 17.89 1.60 1.75
CA PRO A 129 19.01 1.51 0.82
C PRO A 129 19.12 0.14 0.15
N SER A 130 18.82 -0.93 0.89
CA SER A 130 18.81 -2.29 0.36
C SER A 130 17.69 -2.48 -0.67
N TYR A 131 16.53 -1.86 -0.44
CA TYR A 131 15.44 -1.83 -1.41
C TYR A 131 15.84 -1.06 -2.68
N ASN A 132 16.43 0.13 -2.54
CA ASN A 132 16.87 0.93 -3.68
C ASN A 132 17.93 0.21 -4.53
N ARG A 133 18.84 -0.55 -3.90
CA ARG A 133 19.81 -1.37 -4.63
C ARG A 133 19.15 -2.48 -5.44
N LYS A 134 18.13 -3.14 -4.89
CA LYS A 134 17.34 -4.16 -5.62
C LYS A 134 16.52 -3.54 -6.76
N LEU A 135 15.97 -2.35 -6.55
CA LEU A 135 15.25 -1.61 -7.58
C LEU A 135 16.16 -1.22 -8.75
N ALA A 136 17.37 -0.73 -8.45
CA ALA A 136 18.38 -0.43 -9.46
C ALA A 136 18.81 -1.67 -10.25
N ALA A 137 18.93 -2.82 -9.57
CA ALA A 137 19.25 -4.10 -10.21
C ALA A 137 18.11 -4.66 -11.08
N ASN A 138 16.87 -4.19 -10.90
CA ASN A 138 15.69 -4.65 -11.64
C ASN A 138 15.18 -3.59 -12.64
N ASN A 139 16.08 -2.82 -13.25
CA ASN A 139 15.77 -1.80 -14.25
C ASN A 139 14.71 -0.78 -13.81
N GLY A 140 14.62 -0.48 -12.50
CA GLY A 140 13.66 0.47 -11.96
C GLY A 140 12.21 -0.05 -11.86
N ILE A 141 11.95 -1.33 -12.13
CA ILE A 141 10.63 -1.94 -11.97
C ILE A 141 10.44 -2.36 -10.51
N PRO A 142 9.47 -1.79 -9.77
CA PRO A 142 9.25 -2.15 -8.37
C PRO A 142 8.59 -3.54 -8.28
N VAL A 143 9.20 -4.42 -7.49
CA VAL A 143 8.63 -5.72 -7.09
C VAL A 143 8.01 -5.55 -5.70
N PRO A 144 6.67 -5.52 -5.56
CA PRO A 144 6.01 -5.25 -4.28
C PRO A 144 6.40 -6.23 -3.18
N GLU A 145 6.70 -7.49 -3.54
CA GLU A 145 7.02 -8.58 -2.63
C GLU A 145 8.25 -8.28 -1.76
N TRP A 146 9.16 -7.42 -2.22
CA TRP A 146 10.32 -6.99 -1.44
C TRP A 146 9.96 -6.17 -0.19
N ARG A 147 8.72 -5.67 -0.09
CA ARG A 147 8.20 -4.93 1.07
C ARG A 147 7.56 -5.82 2.13
N LEU A 148 7.33 -7.10 1.84
CA LEU A 148 6.68 -8.04 2.75
C LEU A 148 7.54 -8.56 3.92
N PRO A 149 8.89 -8.67 3.84
CA PRO A 149 9.68 -9.16 4.98
C PRO A 149 9.49 -8.35 6.27
N PRO A 150 9.48 -7.00 6.26
CA PRO A 150 9.13 -6.22 7.45
C PRO A 150 7.69 -6.45 7.93
N VAL A 151 6.74 -6.73 7.04
CA VAL A 151 5.34 -7.04 7.41
C VAL A 151 5.26 -8.35 8.18
N ILE A 152 6.02 -9.36 7.76
CA ILE A 152 6.07 -10.66 8.43
C ILE A 152 6.69 -10.51 9.82
N ALA A 153 7.84 -9.83 9.91
CA ALA A 153 8.49 -9.54 11.19
C ALA A 153 7.55 -8.75 12.12
N GLY A 154 6.90 -7.72 11.58
CA GLY A 154 5.90 -6.92 12.28
C GLY A 154 4.70 -7.73 12.75
N GLY A 155 4.21 -8.68 11.93
CA GLY A 155 3.09 -9.56 12.28
C GLY A 155 3.40 -10.46 13.47
N VAL A 156 4.56 -11.11 13.46
CA VAL A 156 5.01 -11.97 14.55
C VAL A 156 5.22 -11.17 15.84
N SER A 157 5.90 -10.02 15.77
CA SER A 157 6.09 -9.15 16.93
C SER A 157 4.76 -8.61 17.46
N PHE A 158 3.81 -8.28 16.58
CA PHE A 158 2.51 -7.77 16.97
C PHE A 158 1.71 -8.81 17.75
N ALA A 159 1.65 -10.05 17.25
CA ALA A 159 0.99 -11.16 17.93
C ALA A 159 1.65 -11.44 19.30
N ALA A 160 2.99 -11.49 19.35
CA ALA A 160 3.72 -11.66 20.60
C ALA A 160 3.42 -10.53 21.61
N GLY A 161 3.33 -9.28 21.13
CA GLY A 161 2.98 -8.13 21.94
C GLY A 161 1.55 -8.19 22.49
N LEU A 162 0.58 -8.69 21.73
CA LEU A 162 -0.80 -8.89 22.20
C LEU A 162 -0.90 -9.94 23.30
N PHE A 163 -0.22 -11.08 23.13
CA PHE A 163 -0.16 -12.11 24.18
C PHE A 163 0.53 -11.58 25.44
N TRP A 164 1.64 -10.85 25.28
CA TRP A 164 2.32 -10.20 26.40
C TRP A 164 1.36 -9.23 27.11
N PHE A 165 0.71 -8.32 26.39
CA PHE A 165 -0.23 -7.36 26.97
C PHE A 165 -1.36 -8.04 27.74
N GLY A 166 -1.99 -9.07 27.16
CA GLY A 166 -3.10 -9.79 27.79
C GLY A 166 -2.70 -10.42 29.13
N TRP A 167 -1.57 -11.12 29.16
CA TRP A 167 -1.12 -11.85 30.36
C TRP A 167 -0.45 -10.96 31.41
N SER A 168 0.15 -9.84 30.99
CA SER A 168 0.78 -8.89 31.90
C SER A 168 -0.19 -7.86 32.48
N GLY A 169 -1.30 -7.57 31.80
CA GLY A 169 -2.29 -6.56 32.22
C GLY A 169 -3.44 -7.10 33.07
N TYR A 170 -3.47 -8.39 33.41
CA TYR A 170 -4.60 -9.00 34.13
C TYR A 170 -4.56 -8.83 35.65
N LYS A 171 -3.38 -8.69 36.27
CA LYS A 171 -3.21 -8.58 37.72
C LYS A 171 -2.58 -7.26 38.11
N ALA A 172 -3.08 -6.67 39.20
CA ALA A 172 -2.48 -5.49 39.82
C ALA A 172 -1.08 -5.76 40.41
N ASP A 173 -0.79 -7.02 40.77
CA ASP A 173 0.49 -7.44 41.34
C ASP A 173 1.66 -7.35 40.35
N ILE A 174 1.38 -7.34 39.04
CA ILE A 174 2.40 -7.25 38.00
C ILE A 174 2.84 -5.79 37.87
N HIS A 175 4.13 -5.52 37.89
CA HIS A 175 4.63 -4.15 37.79
C HIS A 175 4.18 -3.49 36.47
N TRP A 176 3.58 -2.31 36.53
CA TRP A 176 3.00 -1.55 35.40
C TRP A 176 3.93 -1.41 34.18
N ILE A 177 5.24 -1.49 34.38
CA ILE A 177 6.23 -1.43 33.29
C ILE A 177 6.12 -2.62 32.34
N VAL A 178 5.72 -3.79 32.82
CA VAL A 178 5.63 -5.03 32.04
C VAL A 178 4.55 -4.92 30.94
N PRO A 179 3.29 -4.54 31.25
CA PRO A 179 2.31 -4.29 30.20
C PRO A 179 2.68 -3.07 29.34
N THR A 180 3.40 -2.09 29.89
CA THR A 180 3.88 -0.93 29.09
C THR A 180 4.89 -1.34 28.03
N LEU A 181 5.83 -2.23 28.36
CA LEU A 181 6.86 -2.72 27.45
C LEU A 181 6.31 -3.57 26.31
N SER A 182 5.17 -4.24 26.52
CA SER A 182 4.46 -4.92 25.42
C SER A 182 4.09 -3.95 24.28
N GLY A 183 3.92 -2.66 24.61
CA GLY A 183 3.74 -1.54 23.68
C GLY A 183 4.85 -1.43 22.64
N LEU A 184 6.09 -1.80 22.97
CA LEU A 184 7.20 -1.74 22.01
C LEU A 184 6.98 -2.71 20.85
N LEU A 185 6.58 -3.95 21.15
CA LEU A 185 6.33 -4.99 20.16
C LEU A 185 5.04 -4.74 19.38
N THR A 186 3.97 -4.34 20.07
CA THR A 186 2.69 -4.01 19.42
C THR A 186 2.81 -2.77 18.55
N GLY A 187 3.49 -1.71 19.03
CA GLY A 187 3.74 -0.49 18.28
C GLY A 187 4.63 -0.72 17.05
N PHE A 188 5.70 -1.51 17.20
CA PHE A 188 6.56 -1.88 16.08
C PHE A 188 5.77 -2.62 15.00
N GLY A 189 5.01 -3.64 15.38
CA GLY A 189 4.20 -4.41 14.45
C GLY A 189 3.13 -3.57 13.76
N LEU A 190 2.44 -2.72 14.51
CA LEU A 190 1.39 -1.84 13.99
C LEU A 190 1.91 -0.94 12.86
N LEU A 191 3.04 -0.24 13.09
CA LEU A 191 3.59 0.65 12.06
C LEU A 191 4.21 -0.14 10.90
N ALA A 192 4.99 -1.20 11.18
CA ALA A 192 5.66 -1.99 10.16
C ALA A 192 4.67 -2.62 9.19
N ILE A 193 3.59 -3.21 9.71
CA ILE A 193 2.53 -3.81 8.88
C ILE A 193 1.80 -2.72 8.10
N PHE A 194 1.36 -1.65 8.78
CA PHE A 194 0.55 -0.61 8.15
C PHE A 194 1.27 0.08 7.01
N LEU A 195 2.49 0.56 7.26
CA LEU A 195 3.26 1.32 6.27
C LEU A 195 3.63 0.46 5.06
N GLN A 196 4.13 -0.75 5.30
CA GLN A 196 4.60 -1.60 4.20
C GLN A 196 3.46 -2.26 3.42
N SER A 197 2.34 -2.58 4.05
CA SER A 197 1.15 -3.08 3.35
C SER A 197 0.53 -1.98 2.47
N LEU A 198 0.51 -0.73 2.93
CA LEU A 198 0.04 0.39 2.11
C LEU A 198 0.93 0.58 0.88
N ASN A 199 2.25 0.57 1.07
CA ASN A 199 3.21 0.65 -0.02
C ASN A 199 3.09 -0.53 -1.00
N TYR A 200 2.90 -1.75 -0.49
CA TYR A 200 2.65 -2.93 -1.33
C TYR A 200 1.43 -2.72 -2.21
N LEU A 201 0.34 -2.17 -1.67
CA LEU A 201 -0.89 -1.95 -2.42
C LEU A 201 -0.70 -0.92 -3.55
N VAL A 202 0.08 0.13 -3.29
CA VAL A 202 0.45 1.13 -4.30
C VAL A 202 1.24 0.49 -5.44
N ASP A 203 2.30 -0.26 -5.09
CA ASP A 203 3.21 -0.85 -6.07
C ASP A 203 2.56 -2.00 -6.86
N ALA A 204 1.66 -2.77 -6.24
CA ALA A 204 0.95 -3.88 -6.89
C ALA A 204 -0.14 -3.41 -7.87
N TYR A 205 -0.73 -2.23 -7.63
CA TYR A 205 -1.87 -1.71 -8.40
C TYR A 205 -1.60 -0.29 -8.93
N LEU A 206 -0.42 0.00 -9.49
CA LEU A 206 -0.02 1.34 -9.93
C LEU A 206 -1.11 2.14 -10.68
N MET A 207 -1.78 1.54 -11.68
CA MET A 207 -2.86 2.21 -12.44
C MET A 207 -4.16 2.45 -11.64
N PHE A 208 -4.37 1.70 -10.55
CA PHE A 208 -5.57 1.72 -9.72
C PHE A 208 -5.26 2.04 -8.25
N ALA A 209 -4.07 2.58 -7.95
CA ALA A 209 -3.54 2.71 -6.60
C ALA A 209 -4.45 3.57 -5.71
N ALA A 210 -4.95 4.68 -6.24
CA ALA A 210 -5.88 5.55 -5.53
C ALA A 210 -7.17 4.80 -5.13
N SER A 211 -7.74 4.00 -6.04
CA SER A 211 -8.94 3.20 -5.73
C SER A 211 -8.67 2.08 -4.73
N ALA A 212 -7.49 1.45 -4.80
CA ALA A 212 -7.09 0.42 -3.84
C ALA A 212 -6.87 1.01 -2.43
N ILE A 213 -6.20 2.16 -2.33
CA ILE A 213 -6.01 2.88 -1.06
C ILE A 213 -7.37 3.33 -0.49
N ALA A 214 -8.29 3.80 -1.33
CA ALA A 214 -9.63 4.17 -0.93
C ALA A 214 -10.40 2.96 -0.35
N ALA A 215 -10.33 1.80 -1.02
CA ALA A 215 -10.95 0.57 -0.55
C ALA A 215 -10.41 0.13 0.83
N ASN A 216 -9.08 0.11 0.96
CA ASN A 216 -8.41 -0.18 2.23
C ASN A 216 -8.82 0.82 3.32
N THR A 217 -8.87 2.11 2.99
CA THR A 217 -9.27 3.17 3.93
C THR A 217 -10.71 3.01 4.40
N LEU A 218 -11.63 2.62 3.51
CA LEU A 218 -13.03 2.39 3.86
C LEU A 218 -13.15 1.25 4.87
N LEU A 219 -12.53 0.09 4.59
CA LEU A 219 -12.58 -1.07 5.48
C LEU A 219 -11.92 -0.78 6.84
N ARG A 220 -10.80 -0.04 6.80
CA ARG A 220 -10.08 0.42 7.98
C ARG A 220 -10.91 1.36 8.85
N SER A 221 -11.61 2.33 8.24
CA SER A 221 -12.49 3.25 8.97
C SER A 221 -13.67 2.52 9.60
N LEU A 222 -14.24 1.52 8.91
CA LEU A 222 -15.28 0.66 9.49
C LEU A 222 -14.76 -0.11 10.71
N ALA A 223 -13.56 -0.67 10.65
CA ALA A 223 -12.94 -1.34 11.81
C ALA A 223 -12.62 -0.36 12.95
N GLY A 224 -12.10 0.83 12.64
CA GLY A 224 -11.83 1.87 13.65
C GLY A 224 -13.09 2.38 14.35
N ALA A 225 -14.23 2.42 13.65
CA ALA A 225 -15.53 2.74 14.24
C ALA A 225 -16.13 1.54 15.01
N GLY A 226 -15.97 0.32 14.50
CA GLY A 226 -16.56 -0.90 15.04
C GLY A 226 -15.89 -1.40 16.32
N PHE A 227 -14.56 -1.42 16.37
CA PHE A 227 -13.81 -2.03 17.49
C PHE A 227 -14.08 -1.38 18.85
N PRO A 228 -14.10 -0.04 18.98
CA PRO A 228 -14.45 0.62 20.24
C PRO A 228 -15.86 0.32 20.75
N LEU A 229 -16.82 0.04 19.86
CA LEU A 229 -18.22 -0.18 20.26
C LEU A 229 -18.39 -1.44 21.10
N PHE A 230 -17.61 -2.49 20.82
CA PHE A 230 -17.67 -3.75 21.56
C PHE A 230 -16.51 -3.94 22.55
N SER A 231 -15.44 -3.14 22.47
CA SER A 231 -14.22 -3.33 23.26
C SER A 231 -14.51 -3.38 24.76
N GLN A 232 -15.28 -2.43 25.30
CA GLN A 232 -15.61 -2.40 26.73
C GLN A 232 -16.39 -3.63 27.18
N TYR A 233 -17.38 -4.06 26.40
CA TYR A 233 -18.18 -5.25 26.70
C TYR A 233 -17.32 -6.52 26.67
N MET A 234 -16.44 -6.63 25.68
CA MET A 234 -15.52 -7.76 25.54
C MET A 234 -14.56 -7.86 26.73
N PHE A 235 -13.94 -6.75 27.13
CA PHE A 235 -13.05 -6.72 28.30
C PHE A 235 -13.78 -7.00 29.61
N LYS A 236 -15.02 -6.51 29.76
CA LYS A 236 -15.84 -6.77 30.96
C LYS A 236 -16.27 -8.24 31.07
N ALA A 237 -16.62 -8.87 29.96
CA ALA A 237 -17.11 -10.26 29.95
C ALA A 237 -15.99 -11.30 30.09
N MET A 238 -14.85 -11.08 29.42
CA MET A 238 -13.78 -12.08 29.32
C MET A 238 -12.54 -11.75 30.17
N GLY A 239 -12.37 -10.50 30.57
CA GLY A 239 -11.15 -10.02 31.20
C GLY A 239 -10.02 -9.75 30.21
N VAL A 240 -8.99 -9.05 30.68
CA VAL A 240 -7.85 -8.59 29.85
C VAL A 240 -7.01 -9.76 29.30
N ASN A 241 -6.84 -10.81 30.10
CA ASN A 241 -6.10 -12.02 29.73
C ASN A 241 -6.71 -12.75 28.52
N TRP A 242 -7.98 -13.10 28.61
CA TRP A 242 -8.66 -13.84 27.55
C TRP A 242 -8.95 -12.97 26.34
N ALA A 243 -9.27 -11.68 26.54
CA ALA A 243 -9.37 -10.73 25.43
C ALA A 243 -8.05 -10.61 24.66
N GLY A 244 -6.92 -10.41 25.36
CA GLY A 244 -5.61 -10.33 24.73
C GLY A 244 -5.21 -11.63 24.01
N THR A 245 -5.54 -12.79 24.59
CA THR A 245 -5.27 -14.10 23.97
C THR A 245 -6.11 -14.31 22.72
N LEU A 246 -7.41 -14.00 22.75
CA LEU A 246 -8.30 -14.10 21.59
C LEU A 246 -7.79 -13.23 20.44
N LEU A 247 -7.50 -11.96 20.74
CA LEU A 247 -6.99 -11.00 19.74
C LEU A 247 -5.61 -11.41 19.22
N GLY A 248 -4.74 -11.94 20.08
CA GLY A 248 -3.43 -12.49 19.71
C GLY A 248 -3.55 -13.71 18.80
N CYS A 249 -4.49 -14.62 19.06
CA CYS A 249 -4.77 -15.77 18.20
C CYS A 249 -5.28 -15.33 16.82
N VAL A 250 -6.20 -14.37 16.76
CA VAL A 250 -6.67 -13.81 15.48
C VAL A 250 -5.52 -13.14 14.73
N ALA A 251 -4.68 -12.35 15.43
CA ALA A 251 -3.49 -11.75 14.83
C ALA A 251 -2.56 -12.82 14.25
N LEU A 252 -2.32 -13.91 14.98
CA LEU A 252 -1.45 -15.02 14.55
C LEU A 252 -2.00 -15.76 13.34
N VAL A 253 -3.32 -15.93 13.23
CA VAL A 253 -3.98 -16.51 12.04
C VAL A 253 -3.82 -15.61 10.81
N LEU A 254 -3.66 -14.29 11.00
CA LEU A 254 -3.47 -13.34 9.91
C LEU A 254 -1.98 -13.19 9.49
N VAL A 255 -1.01 -13.58 10.33
CA VAL A 255 0.43 -13.54 10.00
C VAL A 255 0.81 -14.37 8.76
N PRO A 256 0.24 -15.56 8.50
CA PRO A 256 0.50 -16.30 7.26
C PRO A 256 0.11 -15.58 5.98
N ILE A 257 -0.82 -14.62 6.01
CA ILE A 257 -1.29 -13.90 4.81
C ILE A 257 -0.12 -13.22 4.07
N PRO A 258 0.68 -12.34 4.70
CA PRO A 258 1.85 -11.73 4.05
C PRO A 258 2.94 -12.76 3.69
N VAL A 259 3.06 -13.87 4.43
CA VAL A 259 4.00 -14.97 4.08
C VAL A 259 3.59 -15.66 2.78
N CYS A 260 2.30 -15.96 2.65
CA CYS A 260 1.73 -16.54 1.43
C CYS A 260 1.90 -15.60 0.24
N PHE A 261 1.71 -14.29 0.43
CA PHE A 261 1.97 -13.30 -0.63
C PHE A 261 3.45 -13.14 -0.95
N TYR A 262 4.35 -13.36 0.01
CA TYR A 262 5.79 -13.35 -0.27
C TYR A 262 6.21 -14.52 -1.16
N MET A 263 5.67 -15.73 -0.92
CA MET A 263 6.03 -16.92 -1.70
C MET A 263 5.25 -17.07 -3.00
N TYR A 264 3.99 -16.64 -3.05
CA TYR A 264 3.09 -16.86 -4.19
C TYR A 264 2.64 -15.57 -4.88
N GLY A 265 3.16 -14.41 -4.48
CA GLY A 265 2.75 -13.08 -4.96
C GLY A 265 2.75 -12.96 -6.48
N GLU A 266 3.80 -13.44 -7.14
CA GLU A 266 3.91 -13.43 -8.60
C GLU A 266 2.80 -14.24 -9.28
N LYS A 267 2.49 -15.44 -8.76
CA LYS A 267 1.44 -16.32 -9.32
C LYS A 267 0.03 -15.78 -9.06
N LEU A 268 -0.18 -15.12 -7.92
CA LEU A 268 -1.45 -14.46 -7.60
C LEU A 268 -1.64 -13.18 -8.42
N ARG A 269 -0.58 -12.38 -8.63
CA ARG A 269 -0.61 -11.21 -9.51
C ARG A 269 -0.81 -11.59 -10.97
N ALA A 270 -0.19 -12.67 -11.45
CA ALA A 270 -0.38 -13.14 -12.82
C ALA A 270 -1.84 -13.57 -13.12
N LYS A 271 -2.62 -13.91 -12.08
CA LYS A 271 -4.05 -14.24 -12.19
C LYS A 271 -4.98 -13.03 -11.94
N SER A 272 -4.43 -11.91 -11.49
CA SER A 272 -5.19 -10.68 -11.24
C SER A 272 -5.54 -9.99 -12.56
N LYS A 273 -6.78 -9.52 -12.69
CA LYS A 273 -7.23 -8.78 -13.89
C LYS A 273 -6.82 -7.30 -13.84
N PHE A 274 -6.40 -6.81 -12.67
CA PHE A 274 -6.12 -5.40 -12.42
C PHE A 274 -4.65 -5.11 -12.06
N ALA A 275 -3.82 -6.14 -11.88
CA ALA A 275 -2.37 -5.98 -11.72
C ALA A 275 -1.74 -5.55 -13.07
N PRO A 276 -0.82 -4.58 -13.09
CA PRO A 276 -0.07 -4.27 -14.29
C PRO A 276 0.76 -5.50 -14.69
N SER A 277 0.50 -6.05 -15.87
CA SER A 277 1.49 -6.82 -16.60
C SER A 277 2.50 -5.83 -17.16
N PHE A 278 3.63 -5.65 -16.48
CA PHE A 278 4.77 -4.98 -17.12
C PHE A 278 5.14 -5.83 -18.34
N PRO A 279 5.15 -5.27 -19.56
CA PRO A 279 5.74 -6.00 -20.67
C PRO A 279 7.19 -6.29 -20.27
N VAL A 280 7.54 -7.57 -20.17
CA VAL A 280 8.92 -8.00 -20.07
C VAL A 280 9.60 -7.42 -21.30
N GLN A 281 10.38 -6.35 -21.13
CA GLN A 281 11.32 -5.91 -22.15
C GLN A 281 12.28 -7.09 -22.31
N GLN A 282 12.03 -7.92 -23.32
CA GLN A 282 12.98 -8.95 -23.70
C GLN A 282 14.31 -8.24 -23.88
N ALA A 283 15.33 -8.71 -23.18
CA ALA A 283 16.70 -8.30 -23.44
C ALA A 283 16.92 -8.39 -24.96
N PRO A 284 17.64 -7.41 -25.57
CA PRO A 284 18.01 -7.56 -26.97
C PRO A 284 18.68 -8.93 -27.07
N LYS A 285 18.15 -9.81 -27.92
CA LYS A 285 18.88 -11.02 -28.28
C LYS A 285 20.18 -10.50 -28.87
N ASP A 286 21.27 -10.77 -28.17
CA ASP A 286 22.61 -10.60 -28.70
C ASP A 286 22.62 -11.36 -30.03
N GLU A 287 22.68 -10.61 -31.13
CA GLU A 287 23.01 -11.14 -32.44
C GLU A 287 24.47 -11.58 -32.36
N GLU A 288 24.70 -12.82 -31.91
CA GLU A 288 25.97 -13.50 -32.13
C GLU A 288 26.07 -13.80 -33.64
N GLU A 289 26.93 -13.02 -34.31
CA GLU A 289 27.52 -13.34 -35.60
C GLU A 289 28.17 -14.74 -35.57
N GLY A 290 27.95 -15.53 -36.62
CA GLY A 290 28.65 -16.81 -36.79
C GLY A 290 28.17 -17.56 -38.03
N GLY A 291 28.71 -17.19 -39.19
CA GLY A 291 28.28 -17.68 -40.50
C GLY A 291 28.35 -19.19 -40.72
N SER A 292 27.46 -19.69 -41.57
CA SER A 292 27.82 -20.72 -42.53
C SER A 292 27.06 -20.48 -43.83
N ALA A 293 27.83 -20.33 -44.90
CA ALA A 293 27.35 -20.24 -46.25
C ALA A 293 26.69 -21.56 -46.66
N SER A 294 25.50 -21.48 -47.28
CA SER A 294 25.15 -22.43 -48.33
C SER A 294 24.16 -21.82 -49.30
N MET A 295 24.56 -21.92 -50.56
CA MET A 295 23.98 -21.40 -51.78
C MET A 295 22.86 -22.34 -52.26
N ASN A 296 21.73 -21.78 -52.68
CA ASN A 296 20.75 -22.29 -53.68
C ASN A 296 19.54 -21.35 -53.59
N GLY A 297 19.02 -20.70 -54.63
CA GLY A 297 18.95 -21.03 -56.05
C GLY A 297 17.46 -21.03 -56.43
N ASN A 298 17.06 -20.16 -57.38
CA ASN A 298 15.71 -19.89 -57.93
C ASN A 298 14.89 -18.84 -57.13
N GLY A 299 14.60 -17.64 -57.67
CA GLY A 299 13.73 -17.35 -58.83
C GLY A 299 12.35 -17.01 -58.24
N GLU A 300 11.84 -15.79 -58.21
CA GLU A 300 11.51 -14.89 -59.32
C GLU A 300 11.45 -13.43 -58.85
N ILE A 301 11.69 -12.55 -59.81
CA ILE A 301 11.63 -11.09 -59.73
C ILE A 301 10.20 -10.69 -60.09
N ASP A 302 9.52 -9.96 -59.22
CA ASP A 302 8.37 -9.14 -59.64
C ASP A 302 8.68 -7.67 -59.29
N ARG A 303 8.90 -6.89 -60.36
CA ARG A 303 9.02 -5.43 -60.36
C ARG A 303 7.80 -4.91 -61.09
N ASP A 304 7.12 -3.94 -60.49
CA ASP A 304 6.64 -2.67 -61.09
C ASP A 304 5.36 -2.20 -60.36
N VAL A 305 4.98 -0.93 -60.25
CA VAL A 305 5.51 0.40 -60.56
C VAL A 305 4.51 1.37 -59.92
N ASN A 306 4.98 2.25 -59.04
CA ASN A 306 4.50 3.63 -58.79
C ASN A 306 5.12 4.07 -57.45
N GLY A 307 6.08 5.00 -57.36
CA GLY A 307 6.27 6.17 -58.20
C GLY A 307 5.60 7.39 -57.57
N ARG A 308 6.13 7.88 -56.44
CA ARG A 308 6.31 9.32 -56.17
C ARG A 308 7.00 9.57 -54.83
N GLU A 309 8.28 9.92 -54.94
CA GLU A 309 9.04 10.67 -53.95
C GLU A 309 8.45 12.07 -53.74
N LYS A 310 8.54 12.58 -52.51
CA LYS A 310 8.86 13.99 -52.28
C LYS A 310 9.67 14.15 -50.99
N LYS A 311 10.93 14.53 -51.21
CA LYS A 311 11.95 15.23 -50.38
C LYS A 311 11.38 16.01 -49.19
N GLU A 312 11.91 15.84 -47.98
CA GLU A 312 13.10 16.53 -47.41
C GLU A 312 12.96 18.05 -47.29
N ASP A 313 12.94 18.52 -46.03
CA ASP A 313 13.40 19.82 -45.48
C ASP A 313 13.38 19.60 -43.94
N VAL A 314 14.44 19.23 -43.21
CA VAL A 314 15.69 19.92 -42.78
C VAL A 314 15.47 21.23 -41.99
N MET A 315 15.81 21.14 -40.68
CA MET A 315 16.28 22.15 -39.68
C MET A 315 15.48 23.45 -39.51
N VAL A 316 15.19 23.94 -38.30
CA VAL A 316 16.06 24.24 -37.14
C VAL A 316 15.27 24.09 -35.84
#